data_AF-A0A2V6YVN9-F1
#
_entry.id   AF-A0A2V6YVN9-F1
#
_cell.length_a   1.000
_cell.length_b   1.000
_cell.length_c   1.000
_cell.angle_alpha   90.00
_cell.angle_beta   90.00
_cell.angle_gamma   90.00
#
_symmetry.space_group_name_H-M   'P 1'
#
loop_
_entity.id
_entity.type
_entity.pdbx_description
1 polymer ?
#
loop_
_entity_poly.entity_id
_entity_poly.type
_entity_poly.pdbx_seq_one_letter_code
_entity_poly.pdbx_strand_id
1 'polypeptide(L)'
;MGTGKTTLLHTLRQRLNGQTALSFVVHSTLPFDGILEYVLHDLGIAKGGDSRAQRLIALNNFLIDRERAGENTVLVLDEAQNLDASTLEQIRLLSNFETPTSKLLQILLVGQPELKVKLHRSELQQLKQRIGLRCQIPPLASDEIRDYIRTRLRIAGARDLGLFTDSAVGRITEYSEGVPRLINIVCDHCLLADQKRRIDRQIVNRAIEYLEEGAPPQRKGRGLRGSKVRLVAGWALGTLAMVVVSAAVGLTLRLDTAVLLVQSVRQLLVP
;
A
#
# COMPACT_ATOMS: atom_id res chain seq x y z
N MET A 1 -4.32 -6.43 4.64
CA MET A 1 -3.03 -7.12 4.36
C MET A 1 -1.97 -6.11 3.91
N GLY A 2 -0.90 -5.91 4.70
CA GLY A 2 0.17 -4.90 4.50
C GLY A 2 1.10 -5.17 3.32
N THR A 3 0.53 -5.28 2.14
CA THR A 3 1.18 -5.53 0.85
C THR A 3 1.71 -4.23 0.22
N GLY A 4 2.02 -3.19 1.00
CA GLY A 4 2.57 -1.93 0.46
C GLY A 4 1.70 -1.22 -0.58
N LYS A 5 0.36 -1.40 -0.56
CA LYS A 5 -0.57 -0.78 -1.53
C LYS A 5 -0.54 0.73 -1.43
N THR A 6 -0.63 1.28 -0.21
CA THR A 6 -0.49 2.70 0.08
C THR A 6 0.86 3.27 -0.43
N THR A 7 1.93 2.47 -0.36
CA THR A 7 3.24 2.83 -0.91
C THR A 7 3.27 2.85 -2.44
N LEU A 8 2.64 1.86 -3.08
CA LEU A 8 2.46 1.81 -4.54
C LEU A 8 1.64 3.01 -5.03
N LEU A 9 0.61 3.38 -4.28
CA LEU A 9 -0.27 4.50 -4.56
C LEU A 9 0.43 5.85 -4.41
N HIS A 10 1.23 6.03 -3.34
CA HIS A 10 2.08 7.22 -3.18
C HIS A 10 3.12 7.36 -4.31
N THR A 11 3.68 6.24 -4.76
CA THR A 11 4.58 6.19 -5.92
C THR A 11 3.88 6.59 -7.21
N LEU A 12 2.66 6.06 -7.42
CA LEU A 12 1.81 6.43 -8.55
C LEU A 12 1.60 7.94 -8.58
N ARG A 13 1.34 8.57 -7.44
CA ARG A 13 1.24 10.04 -7.32
C ARG A 13 2.50 10.79 -7.72
N GLN A 14 3.68 10.22 -7.47
CA GLN A 14 4.98 10.83 -7.83
C GLN A 14 5.37 10.58 -9.30
N ARG A 15 4.84 9.54 -9.94
CA ARG A 15 5.17 9.14 -11.32
C ARG A 15 4.13 9.57 -12.36
N LEU A 16 2.91 9.87 -11.94
CA LEU A 16 1.94 10.53 -12.77
C LEU A 16 2.39 11.99 -12.90
N ASN A 17 2.76 12.39 -14.12
CA ASN A 17 3.15 13.76 -14.43
C ASN A 17 2.06 14.76 -13.99
N GLY A 18 2.40 16.04 -13.83
CA GLY A 18 1.48 17.11 -13.39
C GLY A 18 0.21 17.33 -14.25
N GLN A 19 0.00 16.51 -15.29
CA GLN A 19 -1.21 16.47 -16.14
C GLN A 19 -2.28 15.50 -15.60
N THR A 20 -2.04 14.78 -14.50
CA THR A 20 -3.03 13.89 -13.90
C THR A 20 -3.44 14.37 -12.52
N ALA A 21 -4.72 14.72 -12.34
CA ALA A 21 -5.29 14.94 -11.03
C ALA A 21 -5.63 13.60 -10.41
N LEU A 22 -5.34 13.45 -9.12
CA LEU A 22 -5.41 12.17 -8.44
C LEU A 22 -6.05 12.37 -7.08
N SER A 23 -7.20 11.74 -6.87
CA SER A 23 -7.86 11.73 -5.57
C SER A 23 -7.72 10.38 -4.87
N PHE A 24 -7.34 10.41 -3.59
CA PHE A 24 -7.08 9.23 -2.78
C PHE A 24 -8.02 9.13 -1.59
N VAL A 25 -8.99 8.22 -1.67
CA VAL A 25 -9.87 7.95 -0.54
C VAL A 25 -9.32 6.75 0.24
N VAL A 26 -8.70 7.04 1.39
CA VAL A 26 -8.16 6.03 2.32
C VAL A 26 -9.10 5.92 3.53
N HIS A 27 -9.39 4.69 3.99
CA HIS A 27 -10.31 4.39 5.10
C HIS A 27 -11.79 4.67 4.81
N SER A 28 -12.30 4.22 3.66
CA SER A 28 -13.69 4.47 3.30
C SER A 28 -14.66 3.48 3.97
N THR A 29 -15.03 3.74 5.21
CA THR A 29 -16.37 3.38 5.74
C THR A 29 -17.38 4.51 5.46
N LEU A 30 -16.95 5.55 4.74
CA LEU A 30 -17.79 6.67 4.36
C LEU A 30 -18.91 6.23 3.42
N PRO A 31 -20.13 6.75 3.60
CA PRO A 31 -21.18 6.62 2.60
C PRO A 31 -20.77 7.38 1.33
N PHE A 32 -21.44 7.08 0.22
CA PHE A 32 -21.17 7.71 -1.07
C PHE A 32 -21.08 9.24 -1.05
N ASP A 33 -21.96 9.94 -0.33
CA ASP A 33 -21.92 11.40 -0.24
C ASP A 33 -20.63 11.90 0.44
N GLY A 34 -20.15 11.18 1.45
CA GLY A 34 -18.87 11.49 2.10
C GLY A 34 -17.69 11.23 1.18
N ILE A 35 -17.74 10.18 0.35
CA ILE A 35 -16.74 9.93 -0.69
C ILE A 35 -16.75 11.07 -1.71
N LEU A 36 -17.94 11.48 -2.18
CA LEU A 36 -18.07 12.55 -3.17
C LEU A 36 -17.55 13.88 -2.63
N GLU A 37 -17.90 14.24 -1.39
CA GLU A 37 -17.37 15.45 -0.74
C GLU A 37 -15.85 15.40 -0.59
N TYR A 38 -15.29 14.25 -0.21
CA TYR A 38 -13.86 14.05 -0.10
C TYR A 38 -13.17 14.27 -1.45
N VAL A 39 -13.69 13.64 -2.51
CA VAL A 39 -13.15 13.74 -3.87
C VAL A 39 -13.16 15.18 -4.36
N LEU A 40 -14.27 15.91 -4.17
CA LEU A 40 -14.35 17.33 -4.54
C LEU A 40 -13.28 18.16 -3.82
N HIS A 41 -13.13 17.95 -2.50
CA HIS A 41 -12.14 18.66 -1.70
C HIS A 41 -10.71 18.35 -2.16
N ASP A 42 -10.37 17.07 -2.35
CA ASP A 42 -9.04 16.60 -2.73
C ASP A 42 -8.65 17.05 -4.15
N LEU A 43 -9.63 17.18 -5.06
CA LEU A 43 -9.45 17.75 -6.40
C LEU A 43 -9.44 19.30 -6.42
N GLY A 44 -9.61 19.96 -5.28
CA GLY A 44 -9.62 21.42 -5.17
C GLY A 44 -10.87 22.09 -5.74
N ILE A 45 -11.97 21.34 -5.91
CA ILE A 45 -13.24 21.86 -6.42
C ILE A 45 -13.98 22.54 -5.25
N ALA A 46 -14.34 23.81 -5.41
CA ALA A 46 -15.16 24.52 -4.42
C ALA A 46 -16.43 23.71 -4.12
N LYS A 47 -16.86 23.65 -2.84
CA LYS A 47 -18.03 22.87 -2.40
C LYS A 47 -19.17 23.03 -3.40
N GLY A 48 -19.43 21.99 -4.18
CA GLY A 48 -20.36 21.99 -5.30
C GLY A 48 -21.82 22.04 -4.86
N GLY A 49 -22.19 23.01 -4.02
CA GLY A 49 -23.51 23.14 -3.41
C GLY A 49 -23.81 22.15 -2.29
N ASP A 50 -24.99 22.31 -1.69
CA ASP A 50 -25.45 21.52 -0.55
C ASP A 50 -26.06 20.18 -0.97
N SER A 51 -26.50 20.06 -2.24
CA SER A 51 -27.13 18.84 -2.75
C SER A 51 -26.16 17.90 -3.48
N ARG A 52 -26.44 16.59 -3.43
CA ARG A 52 -25.71 15.56 -4.19
C ARG A 52 -25.66 15.87 -5.69
N ALA A 53 -26.77 16.34 -6.27
CA ALA A 53 -26.84 16.64 -7.70
C ALA A 53 -25.87 17.77 -8.08
N GLN A 54 -25.84 18.85 -7.31
CA GLN A 54 -24.91 19.96 -7.56
C GLN A 54 -23.45 19.50 -7.45
N ARG A 55 -23.13 18.59 -6.52
CA ARG A 55 -21.78 18.05 -6.35
C ARG A 55 -21.34 17.19 -7.53
N LEU A 56 -22.25 16.35 -8.04
CA LEU A 56 -22.00 15.56 -9.25
C LEU A 56 -21.83 16.45 -10.49
N ILE A 57 -22.61 17.53 -10.61
CA ILE A 57 -22.47 18.52 -11.68
C ILE A 57 -21.12 19.23 -11.60
N ALA A 58 -20.72 19.68 -10.40
CA ALA A 58 -19.43 20.33 -10.17
C ALA A 58 -18.26 19.41 -10.54
N LEU A 59 -18.33 18.14 -10.13
CA LEU A 59 -17.33 17.14 -10.51
C LEU A 59 -17.31 16.94 -12.03
N ASN A 60 -18.46 16.76 -12.67
CA ASN A 60 -18.53 16.56 -14.12
C ASN A 60 -17.90 17.73 -14.91
N ASN A 61 -18.21 18.96 -14.53
CA ASN A 61 -17.66 20.16 -15.19
C ASN A 61 -16.14 20.20 -15.06
N PHE A 62 -15.62 19.96 -13.86
CA PHE A 62 -14.18 19.87 -13.62
C PHE A 62 -13.51 18.79 -14.49
N LEU A 63 -14.11 17.60 -14.59
CA LEU A 63 -13.55 16.52 -15.39
C LEU A 63 -13.54 16.84 -16.89
N ILE A 64 -14.58 17.51 -17.39
CA ILE A 64 -14.64 17.98 -18.78
C ILE A 64 -13.56 19.03 -19.06
N ASP A 65 -13.37 19.99 -18.17
CA ASP A 65 -12.36 21.04 -18.34
C ASP A 65 -10.94 20.45 -18.37
N ARG A 66 -10.68 19.42 -17.56
CA ARG A 66 -9.42 18.68 -17.58
C ARG A 66 -9.23 17.89 -18.87
N GLU A 67 -10.25 17.18 -19.33
CA GLU A 67 -10.16 16.42 -20.57
C GLU A 67 -9.87 17.33 -21.78
N ARG A 68 -10.51 18.51 -21.84
CA ARG A 68 -10.23 19.54 -22.85
C ARG A 68 -8.80 20.07 -22.79
N ALA A 69 -8.18 20.07 -21.62
CA ALA A 69 -6.77 20.42 -21.43
C ALA A 69 -5.81 19.26 -21.78
N GLY A 70 -6.32 18.11 -22.22
CA GLY A 70 -5.53 16.90 -22.45
C GLY A 70 -5.04 16.25 -21.16
N GLU A 71 -5.72 16.55 -20.05
CA GLU A 71 -5.35 16.12 -18.71
C GLU A 71 -6.25 14.99 -18.21
N ASN A 72 -5.69 14.12 -17.38
CA ASN A 72 -6.39 12.95 -16.86
C ASN A 72 -6.83 13.14 -15.41
N THR A 73 -7.82 12.34 -14.97
CA THR A 73 -8.27 12.33 -13.58
C THR A 73 -8.50 10.91 -13.08
N VAL A 74 -7.81 10.56 -12.00
CA VAL A 74 -7.85 9.22 -11.40
C VAL A 74 -8.42 9.31 -9.98
N LEU A 75 -9.39 8.45 -9.67
CA LEU A 75 -9.91 8.22 -8.33
C LEU A 75 -9.41 6.86 -7.82
N VAL A 76 -8.76 6.85 -6.67
CA VAL A 76 -8.32 5.63 -6.01
C VAL A 76 -9.09 5.43 -4.71
N LEU A 77 -9.76 4.28 -4.60
CA LEU A 77 -10.46 3.85 -3.41
C LEU A 77 -9.68 2.71 -2.76
N ASP A 78 -8.97 2.98 -1.67
CA ASP A 78 -8.19 1.98 -0.94
C ASP A 78 -9.02 1.30 0.16
N GLU A 79 -8.66 0.07 0.48
CA GLU A 79 -9.43 -0.82 1.38
C GLU A 79 -10.91 -0.96 0.98
N ALA A 80 -11.21 -0.97 -0.32
CA ALA A 80 -12.57 -0.98 -0.88
C ALA A 80 -13.41 -2.20 -0.46
N GLN A 81 -12.83 -3.26 0.11
CA GLN A 81 -13.62 -4.35 0.72
C GLN A 81 -14.46 -3.86 1.92
N ASN A 82 -14.06 -2.76 2.56
CA ASN A 82 -14.74 -2.17 3.72
C ASN A 82 -15.98 -1.35 3.32
N LEU A 83 -16.06 -0.87 2.08
CA LEU A 83 -17.23 -0.16 1.56
C LEU A 83 -18.43 -1.09 1.49
N ASP A 84 -19.57 -0.68 2.01
CA ASP A 84 -20.80 -1.45 1.89
C ASP A 84 -21.23 -1.60 0.42
N ALA A 85 -22.06 -2.61 0.15
CA ALA A 85 -22.47 -2.91 -1.23
C ALA A 85 -23.29 -1.77 -1.84
N SER A 86 -24.08 -1.03 -1.05
CA SER A 86 -24.87 0.08 -1.57
C SER A 86 -23.97 1.24 -2.01
N THR A 87 -22.91 1.55 -1.27
CA THR A 87 -21.92 2.56 -1.69
C THR A 87 -21.12 2.12 -2.91
N LEU A 88 -20.71 0.85 -2.98
CA LEU A 88 -20.06 0.30 -4.17
C LEU A 88 -20.95 0.41 -5.41
N GLU A 89 -22.23 0.09 -5.29
CA GLU A 89 -23.16 0.24 -6.41
C GLU A 89 -23.34 1.72 -6.79
N GLN A 90 -23.33 2.65 -5.83
CA GLN A 90 -23.37 4.09 -6.14
C GLN A 90 -22.08 4.60 -6.81
N ILE A 91 -20.92 3.99 -6.55
CA ILE A 91 -19.67 4.29 -7.29
C ILE A 91 -19.81 4.01 -8.79
N ARG A 92 -20.75 3.15 -9.20
CA ARG A 92 -21.13 2.99 -10.62
C ARG A 92 -21.56 4.31 -11.27
N LEU A 93 -22.15 5.24 -10.52
CA LEU A 93 -22.53 6.55 -11.05
C LEU A 93 -21.31 7.35 -11.49
N LEU A 94 -20.21 7.28 -10.73
CA LEU A 94 -18.97 7.98 -11.05
C LEU A 94 -18.26 7.36 -12.27
N SER A 95 -18.40 6.05 -12.50
CA SER A 95 -17.79 5.39 -13.67
C SER A 95 -18.48 5.72 -15.00
N ASN A 96 -19.66 6.35 -14.94
CA ASN A 96 -20.39 6.84 -16.11
C ASN A 96 -19.93 8.23 -16.58
N PHE A 97 -18.99 8.89 -15.89
CA PHE A 97 -18.40 10.13 -16.40
C PHE A 97 -17.56 9.83 -17.64
N GLU A 98 -18.15 10.04 -18.81
CA GLU A 98 -17.57 9.78 -20.11
C GLU A 98 -18.10 10.77 -21.15
N THR A 99 -17.28 11.09 -22.14
CA THR A 99 -17.72 11.65 -23.41
C THR A 99 -17.97 10.51 -24.40
N PRO A 100 -18.55 10.75 -25.58
CA PRO A 100 -18.67 9.73 -26.62
C PRO A 100 -17.32 9.11 -27.03
N THR A 101 -16.20 9.79 -26.75
CA THR A 101 -14.86 9.43 -27.22
C THR A 101 -13.89 9.05 -26.10
N SER A 102 -14.17 9.40 -24.83
CA SER A 102 -13.18 9.27 -23.74
C SER A 102 -13.84 9.08 -22.36
N LYS A 103 -13.18 8.33 -21.48
CA LYS A 103 -13.54 8.27 -20.05
C LYS A 103 -12.98 9.49 -19.33
N LEU A 104 -13.85 10.25 -18.66
CA LEU A 104 -13.49 11.46 -17.94
C LEU A 104 -12.87 11.17 -16.57
N LEU A 105 -13.25 10.05 -15.94
CA LEU A 105 -12.75 9.61 -14.64
C LEU A 105 -12.32 8.14 -14.68
N GLN A 106 -11.05 7.87 -14.34
CA GLN A 106 -10.57 6.51 -14.13
C GLN A 106 -10.69 6.12 -12.66
N ILE A 107 -11.28 4.97 -12.35
CA ILE A 107 -11.50 4.51 -10.97
C ILE A 107 -10.66 3.27 -10.69
N LEU A 108 -9.82 3.31 -9.66
CA LEU A 108 -9.02 2.19 -9.18
C LEU A 108 -9.54 1.70 -7.83
N LEU A 109 -10.18 0.53 -7.83
CA LEU A 109 -10.59 -0.15 -6.59
C LEU A 109 -9.44 -1.01 -6.06
N VAL A 110 -8.92 -0.64 -4.89
CA VAL A 110 -7.84 -1.35 -4.23
C VAL A 110 -8.39 -1.97 -2.95
N GLY A 111 -8.21 -3.28 -2.79
CA GLY A 111 -8.71 -3.97 -1.60
C GLY A 111 -8.15 -5.37 -1.44
N GLN A 112 -8.47 -5.98 -0.32
CA GLN A 112 -8.06 -7.34 0.03
C GLN A 112 -8.85 -8.39 -0.79
N PRO A 113 -8.45 -9.68 -0.82
CA PRO A 113 -9.14 -10.71 -1.63
C PRO A 113 -10.66 -10.79 -1.40
N GLU A 114 -11.13 -10.39 -0.23
CA GLU A 114 -12.54 -10.25 0.15
C GLU A 114 -13.30 -9.31 -0.77
N LEU A 115 -12.65 -8.26 -1.32
CA LEU A 115 -13.25 -7.37 -2.32
C LEU A 115 -13.65 -8.16 -3.57
N LYS A 116 -12.80 -9.10 -4.02
CA LYS A 116 -13.11 -9.95 -5.17
C LYS A 116 -14.38 -10.74 -4.89
N VAL A 117 -14.49 -11.37 -3.72
CA VAL A 117 -15.69 -12.13 -3.33
C VAL A 117 -16.91 -11.22 -3.27
N LYS A 118 -16.78 -10.04 -2.66
CA LYS A 118 -17.87 -9.05 -2.55
C LYS A 118 -18.41 -8.61 -3.91
N LEU A 119 -17.53 -8.31 -4.87
CA LEU A 119 -17.88 -7.94 -6.24
C LEU A 119 -18.58 -9.07 -7.03
N HIS A 120 -18.61 -10.32 -6.54
CA HIS A 120 -19.35 -11.41 -7.17
C HIS A 120 -20.81 -11.52 -6.69
N ARG A 121 -21.23 -10.72 -5.70
CA ARG A 121 -22.62 -10.68 -5.24
C ARG A 121 -23.55 -10.17 -6.33
N SER A 122 -24.78 -10.66 -6.34
CA SER A 122 -25.82 -10.29 -7.33
C SER A 122 -26.08 -8.78 -7.35
N GLU A 123 -26.14 -8.16 -6.18
CA GLU A 123 -26.35 -6.72 -5.98
C GLU A 123 -25.25 -5.82 -6.60
N LEU A 124 -24.08 -6.37 -6.94
CA LEU A 124 -22.94 -5.64 -7.53
C LEU A 124 -22.63 -6.05 -8.98
N GLN A 125 -23.52 -6.81 -9.63
CA GLN A 125 -23.28 -7.27 -11.01
C GLN A 125 -23.06 -6.10 -11.99
N GLN A 126 -23.79 -5.00 -11.83
CA GLN A 126 -23.67 -3.83 -12.71
C GLN A 126 -22.31 -3.16 -12.57
N LEU A 127 -21.85 -2.92 -11.33
CA LEU A 127 -20.50 -2.43 -11.09
C LEU A 127 -19.44 -3.40 -11.63
N LYS A 128 -19.61 -4.71 -11.40
CA LYS A 128 -18.66 -5.74 -11.82
C LYS A 128 -18.42 -5.73 -13.34
N GLN A 129 -19.46 -5.47 -14.14
CA GLN A 129 -19.37 -5.37 -15.60
C GLN A 129 -18.59 -4.15 -16.08
N ARG A 130 -18.51 -3.08 -15.28
CA ARG A 130 -17.75 -1.87 -15.59
C ARG A 130 -16.26 -1.98 -15.26
N ILE A 131 -15.84 -3.05 -14.57
CA ILE A 131 -14.43 -3.29 -14.24
C ILE A 131 -13.72 -3.87 -15.47
N GLY A 132 -13.00 -3.01 -16.19
CA GLY A 132 -12.26 -3.40 -17.40
C GLY A 132 -10.96 -4.18 -17.14
N LEU A 133 -10.33 -3.99 -15.98
CA LEU A 133 -9.07 -4.63 -15.64
C LEU A 133 -9.08 -5.14 -14.20
N ARG A 134 -8.53 -6.34 -13.98
CA ARG A 134 -8.33 -6.92 -12.67
C ARG A 134 -6.88 -7.39 -12.55
N CYS A 135 -6.20 -6.89 -11.52
CA CYS A 135 -4.82 -7.27 -11.22
C CYS A 135 -4.73 -7.81 -9.79
N GLN A 136 -3.92 -8.85 -9.59
CA GLN A 136 -3.59 -9.38 -8.28
C GLN A 136 -2.07 -9.31 -8.10
N ILE A 137 -1.63 -8.83 -6.94
CA ILE A 137 -0.21 -8.81 -6.58
C ILE A 137 0.07 -10.08 -5.77
N PRO A 138 0.82 -11.06 -6.32
CA PRO A 138 1.20 -12.26 -5.58
C PRO A 138 2.22 -11.95 -4.47
N PRO A 139 2.43 -12.88 -3.52
CA PRO A 139 3.61 -12.88 -2.66
C PRO A 139 4.91 -12.89 -3.49
N LEU A 140 6.02 -12.47 -2.87
CA LEU A 140 7.33 -12.53 -3.52
C LEU A 140 7.76 -13.97 -3.74
N ALA A 141 8.34 -14.25 -4.90
CA ALA A 141 8.96 -15.54 -5.15
C ALA A 141 10.23 -15.72 -4.30
N SER A 142 10.60 -16.97 -4.02
CA SER A 142 11.71 -17.30 -3.11
C SER A 142 13.04 -16.67 -3.53
N ASP A 143 13.26 -16.50 -4.83
CA ASP A 143 14.42 -15.86 -5.44
C ASP A 143 14.40 -14.32 -5.31
N GLU A 144 13.22 -13.71 -5.24
CA GLU A 144 13.05 -12.25 -5.07
C GLU A 144 13.28 -11.76 -3.63
N ILE A 145 13.10 -12.64 -2.63
CA ILE A 145 13.13 -12.27 -1.21
C ILE A 145 14.50 -11.75 -0.77
N ARG A 146 15.59 -12.28 -1.32
CA ARG A 146 16.94 -11.80 -1.02
C ARG A 146 17.11 -10.35 -1.46
N ASP A 147 16.71 -10.06 -2.69
CA ASP A 147 16.86 -8.74 -3.26
C ASP A 147 15.92 -7.75 -2.57
N TYR A 148 14.75 -8.22 -2.14
CA TYR A 148 13.87 -7.52 -1.21
C TYR A 148 14.59 -7.08 0.06
N ILE A 149 15.16 -8.00 0.82
CA ILE A 149 15.87 -7.67 2.07
C ILE A 149 17.03 -6.70 1.80
N ARG A 150 17.84 -6.95 0.77
CA ARG A 150 18.97 -6.08 0.39
C ARG A 150 18.54 -4.66 0.05
N THR A 151 17.46 -4.53 -0.71
CA THR A 151 16.90 -3.24 -1.08
C THR A 151 16.40 -2.50 0.15
N ARG A 152 15.73 -3.19 1.07
CA ARG A 152 15.29 -2.61 2.35
C ARG A 152 16.45 -2.10 3.19
N LEU A 153 17.51 -2.91 3.31
CA LEU A 153 18.74 -2.52 4.00
C LEU A 153 19.40 -1.29 3.36
N ARG A 154 19.51 -1.26 2.03
CA ARG A 154 20.11 -0.14 1.29
C ARG A 154 19.40 1.17 1.59
N ILE A 155 18.07 1.18 1.58
CA ILE A 155 17.32 2.43 1.79
C ILE A 155 17.29 2.82 3.27
N ALA A 156 17.41 1.86 4.19
CA ALA A 156 17.71 2.14 5.59
C ALA A 156 19.13 2.69 5.82
N GLY A 157 19.96 2.81 4.78
CA GLY A 157 21.33 3.32 4.85
C GLY A 157 22.35 2.31 5.38
N ALA A 158 22.04 1.01 5.33
CA ALA A 158 22.97 -0.03 5.77
C ALA A 158 24.22 -0.06 4.89
N ARG A 159 25.40 -0.11 5.55
CA ARG A 159 26.70 -0.22 4.87
C ARG A 159 26.99 -1.62 4.36
N ASP A 160 26.46 -2.64 5.04
CA ASP A 160 26.58 -4.05 4.66
C ASP A 160 25.22 -4.60 4.22
N LEU A 161 25.11 -4.87 2.91
CA LEU A 161 23.91 -5.49 2.32
C LEU A 161 23.91 -7.02 2.42
N GLY A 162 25.03 -7.61 2.85
CA GLY A 162 25.21 -9.03 3.12
C GLY A 162 24.97 -9.40 4.58
N LEU A 163 24.26 -8.56 5.34
CA LEU A 163 24.02 -8.75 6.76
C LEU A 163 23.29 -10.06 7.08
N PHE A 164 22.36 -10.48 6.22
CA PHE A 164 21.65 -11.76 6.33
C PHE A 164 22.36 -12.83 5.49
N THR A 165 22.69 -13.96 6.11
CA THR A 165 23.28 -15.11 5.41
C THR A 165 22.25 -15.82 4.54
N ASP A 166 22.70 -16.67 3.62
CA ASP A 166 21.82 -17.46 2.76
C ASP A 166 20.90 -18.38 3.55
N SER A 167 21.41 -18.95 4.64
CA SER A 167 20.62 -19.77 5.55
C SER A 167 19.57 -18.98 6.33
N ALA A 168 19.85 -17.71 6.66
CA ALA A 168 18.88 -16.81 7.26
C ALA A 168 17.78 -16.43 6.27
N VAL A 169 18.15 -16.04 5.04
CA VAL A 169 17.20 -15.71 3.97
C VAL A 169 16.29 -16.91 3.68
N GLY A 170 16.86 -18.13 3.54
CA GLY A 170 16.06 -19.34 3.34
C GLY A 170 15.04 -19.57 4.45
N ARG A 171 15.44 -19.39 5.72
CA ARG A 171 14.52 -19.53 6.85
C ARG A 171 13.44 -18.46 6.89
N ILE A 172 13.77 -17.22 6.53
CA ILE A 172 12.79 -16.13 6.38
C ILE A 172 11.79 -16.46 5.26
N THR A 173 12.27 -17.00 4.14
CA THR A 173 11.41 -17.45 3.03
C THR A 173 10.43 -18.53 3.50
N GLU A 174 10.92 -19.56 4.19
CA GLU A 174 10.10 -20.65 4.74
C GLU A 174 8.99 -20.11 5.67
N TYR A 175 9.30 -19.15 6.54
CA TYR A 175 8.33 -18.60 7.50
C TYR A 175 7.34 -17.62 6.88
N SER A 176 7.83 -16.74 6.01
CA SER A 176 7.04 -15.63 5.49
C SER A 176 6.19 -16.01 4.30
N GLU A 177 6.48 -17.13 3.63
CA GLU A 177 5.85 -17.55 2.37
C GLU A 177 5.85 -16.43 1.31
N GLY A 178 6.89 -15.60 1.31
CA GLY A 178 7.02 -14.47 0.40
C GLY A 178 6.17 -13.24 0.75
N VAL A 179 5.46 -13.25 1.89
CA VAL A 179 4.65 -12.11 2.33
C VAL A 179 5.56 -10.99 2.86
N PRO A 180 5.62 -9.81 2.18
CA PRO A 180 6.58 -8.76 2.54
C PRO A 180 6.46 -8.24 3.98
N ARG A 181 5.23 -8.21 4.52
CA ARG A 181 5.00 -7.79 5.90
C ARG A 181 5.67 -8.73 6.90
N LEU A 182 5.55 -10.04 6.70
CA LEU A 182 6.17 -11.04 7.58
C LEU A 182 7.69 -11.00 7.45
N ILE A 183 8.20 -10.86 6.22
CA ILE A 183 9.64 -10.67 5.97
C ILE A 183 10.17 -9.49 6.80
N ASN A 184 9.52 -8.33 6.71
CA ASN A 184 9.95 -7.14 7.44
C ASN A 184 9.89 -7.35 8.96
N ILE A 185 8.79 -7.90 9.48
CA ILE A 185 8.65 -8.15 10.93
C ILE A 185 9.79 -9.05 11.42
N VAL A 186 10.05 -10.18 10.76
CA VAL A 186 11.14 -11.07 11.16
C VAL A 186 12.50 -10.36 11.07
N CYS A 187 12.76 -9.62 9.99
CA CYS A 187 14.01 -8.89 9.81
C CYS A 187 14.21 -7.83 10.91
N ASP A 188 13.18 -7.05 11.24
CA ASP A 188 13.22 -6.03 12.28
C ASP A 188 13.53 -6.65 13.65
N HIS A 189 12.90 -7.78 13.97
CA HIS A 189 13.19 -8.52 15.20
C HIS A 189 14.63 -9.08 15.23
N CYS A 190 15.15 -9.57 14.10
CA CYS A 190 16.54 -10.01 14.02
C CYS A 190 17.52 -8.85 14.28
N LEU A 191 17.26 -7.68 13.70
CA LEU A 191 18.09 -6.47 13.84
C LEU A 191 18.05 -5.90 15.27
N LEU A 192 16.93 -6.04 15.96
CA LEU A 192 16.81 -5.67 17.38
C LEU A 192 17.54 -6.65 18.31
N ALA A 193 17.54 -7.94 17.97
CA ALA A 193 18.19 -8.98 18.77
C ALA A 193 19.72 -8.91 18.71
N ASP A 194 20.31 -8.53 17.56
CA ASP A 194 21.76 -8.43 17.40
C ASP A 194 22.15 -7.33 16.40
N GLN A 195 22.68 -6.21 16.91
CA GLN A 195 23.10 -5.06 16.10
C GLN A 195 24.53 -5.17 15.52
N LYS A 196 25.29 -6.22 15.87
CA LYS A 196 26.75 -6.25 15.62
C LYS A 196 27.26 -7.47 14.87
N ARG A 197 26.41 -8.42 14.47
CA ARG A 197 26.82 -9.68 13.84
C ARG A 197 26.03 -9.97 12.56
N ARG A 198 26.62 -10.77 11.67
CA ARG A 198 25.89 -11.39 10.55
C ARG A 198 24.71 -12.19 11.12
N ILE A 199 23.53 -11.96 10.56
CA ILE A 199 22.28 -12.63 10.94
C ILE A 199 22.25 -13.98 10.24
N ASP A 200 22.27 -15.05 11.04
CA ASP A 200 22.20 -16.43 10.58
C ASP A 200 20.83 -17.06 10.87
N ARG A 201 20.65 -18.32 10.45
CA ARG A 201 19.41 -19.08 10.67
C ARG A 201 19.02 -19.19 12.15
N GLN A 202 19.97 -19.21 13.08
CA GLN A 202 19.68 -19.34 14.51
C GLN A 202 19.06 -18.05 15.06
N ILE A 203 19.57 -16.89 14.66
CA ILE A 203 18.99 -15.59 15.04
C ILE A 203 17.58 -15.46 14.48
N VAL A 204 17.36 -15.87 13.22
CA VAL A 204 16.03 -15.87 12.59
C VAL A 204 15.05 -16.78 13.36
N ASN A 205 15.46 -17.99 13.74
CA ASN A 205 14.62 -18.89 14.53
C ASN A 205 14.18 -18.26 15.86
N ARG A 206 15.12 -17.64 16.60
CA ARG A 206 14.79 -16.96 17.85
C ARG A 206 13.83 -15.78 17.64
N ALA A 207 13.99 -15.04 16.54
CA ALA A 207 13.08 -13.95 16.20
C ALA A 207 11.67 -14.47 15.88
N ILE A 208 11.56 -15.61 15.19
CA ILE A 208 10.28 -16.26 14.90
C ILE A 208 9.62 -16.80 16.17
N GLU A 209 10.37 -17.54 17.01
CA GLU A 209 9.89 -18.03 18.31
C GLU A 209 9.34 -16.87 19.16
N TYR A 210 10.05 -15.74 19.20
CA TYR A 210 9.59 -14.53 19.89
C TYR A 210 8.27 -13.99 19.33
N LEU A 211 8.09 -14.02 18.01
CA LEU A 211 6.87 -13.54 17.34
C LEU A 211 5.67 -14.45 17.59
N GLU A 212 5.88 -15.75 17.68
CA GLU A 212 4.82 -16.74 17.91
C GLU A 212 4.42 -16.83 19.39
N GLU A 213 5.37 -16.71 20.32
CA GLU A 213 5.12 -16.89 21.76
C GLU A 213 4.79 -15.58 22.51
N GLY A 214 5.01 -14.41 21.90
CA GLY A 214 4.61 -13.10 22.46
C GLY A 214 5.34 -12.66 23.74
N ALA A 215 6.42 -13.33 24.14
CA ALA A 215 7.16 -13.03 25.38
C ALA A 215 8.70 -13.16 25.20
N PRO A 216 9.51 -12.37 25.94
CA PRO A 216 10.96 -12.38 25.77
C PRO A 216 11.60 -13.63 26.38
N PRO A 217 12.56 -14.28 25.71
CA PRO A 217 13.42 -15.24 26.38
C PRO A 217 14.29 -14.48 27.39
N GLN A 218 14.24 -14.92 28.64
CA GLN A 218 15.16 -14.47 29.68
C GLN A 218 16.59 -14.64 29.17
N ARG A 219 17.36 -13.54 29.13
CA ARG A 219 18.82 -13.60 29.08
C ARG A 219 19.29 -14.53 30.21
N LYS A 220 19.73 -15.75 29.90
CA LYS A 220 20.66 -16.49 30.77
C LYS A 220 21.99 -15.75 30.74
N GLY A 221 22.05 -14.67 31.52
CA GLY A 221 23.28 -13.96 31.80
C GLY A 221 24.21 -14.87 32.58
N ARG A 222 25.28 -15.33 31.93
CA ARG A 222 26.49 -15.75 32.64
C ARG A 222 26.98 -14.52 33.42
N GLY A 223 27.00 -14.65 34.74
CA GLY A 223 27.14 -13.53 35.66
C GLY A 223 28.42 -12.73 35.44
N LEU A 224 28.28 -11.41 35.61
CA LEU A 224 29.30 -10.50 36.10
C LEU A 224 28.60 -9.30 36.75
N ARG A 225 28.41 -9.44 38.06
CA ARG A 225 28.67 -8.46 39.12
C ARG A 225 28.51 -6.97 38.74
N GLY A 226 27.36 -6.42 39.13
CA GLY A 226 27.20 -5.09 39.74
C GLY A 226 27.58 -3.84 38.95
N SER A 227 26.58 -3.13 38.42
CA SER A 227 26.40 -1.70 38.70
C SER A 227 25.02 -1.23 38.23
N LYS A 228 24.53 -0.15 38.84
CA LYS A 228 23.13 0.28 38.91
C LYS A 228 22.49 0.52 37.53
N VAL A 229 21.41 -0.19 37.24
CA VAL A 229 20.49 0.11 36.13
C VAL A 229 19.66 1.33 36.53
N ARG A 230 19.99 2.50 35.99
CA ARG A 230 19.02 3.59 35.85
C ARG A 230 18.20 3.28 34.60
N LEU A 231 16.95 2.86 34.82
CA LEU A 231 15.90 2.91 33.81
C LEU A 231 15.82 4.36 33.30
N VAL A 232 16.17 4.58 32.04
CA VAL A 232 15.64 5.72 31.29
C VAL A 232 14.59 5.15 30.35
N ALA A 233 13.34 5.32 30.80
CA ALA A 233 12.17 5.27 29.96
C ALA A 233 12.20 6.45 28.96
N GLY A 234 11.68 6.22 27.76
CA GLY A 234 11.88 7.06 26.58
C GLY A 234 12.81 6.27 25.67
N TRP A 235 12.35 5.67 24.57
CA TRP A 235 11.74 6.33 23.43
C TRP A 235 10.50 5.60 22.90
N ALA A 236 9.32 6.18 23.15
CA ALA A 236 8.11 5.94 22.37
C ALA A 236 8.03 6.84 21.11
N LEU A 237 9.10 7.56 20.78
CA LEU A 237 9.14 8.53 19.66
C LEU A 237 9.73 7.99 18.33
N GLY A 238 10.12 6.71 18.25
CA GLY A 238 10.75 6.14 17.05
C GLY A 238 9.79 5.69 15.95
N THR A 239 8.48 5.64 16.21
CA THR A 239 7.49 5.08 15.27
C THR A 239 7.07 6.04 14.16
N LEU A 240 7.26 7.35 14.32
CA LEU A 240 6.83 8.33 13.30
C LEU A 240 7.88 8.54 12.19
N ALA A 241 9.17 8.42 12.47
CA ALA A 241 10.23 8.64 11.48
C ALA A 241 10.43 7.43 10.52
N MET A 242 10.11 6.21 10.95
CA MET A 242 10.24 4.99 10.12
C MET A 242 9.09 4.77 9.13
N VAL A 243 7.93 5.41 9.36
CA VAL A 243 6.78 5.36 8.43
C VAL A 243 7.10 6.11 7.13
N VAL A 244 7.92 7.16 7.18
CA VAL A 244 8.28 7.96 6.01
C VAL A 244 9.29 7.23 5.12
N VAL A 245 10.26 6.53 5.72
CA VAL A 245 11.29 5.80 4.95
C VAL A 245 10.72 4.53 4.33
N SER A 246 9.83 3.81 5.02
CA SER A 246 9.25 2.55 4.53
C SER A 246 8.42 2.71 3.25
N ALA A 247 7.92 3.92 2.96
CA ALA A 247 7.25 4.27 1.71
C ALA A 247 8.21 4.47 0.51
N ALA A 248 9.48 4.82 0.73
CA ALA A 248 10.42 5.03 -0.37
C ALA A 248 11.01 3.71 -0.95
N VAL A 249 10.77 2.56 -0.30
CA VAL A 249 11.60 1.36 -0.48
C VAL A 249 10.91 0.18 -1.14
N GLY A 250 9.58 0.11 -1.05
CA GLY A 250 8.81 -0.77 -1.95
C GLY A 250 8.94 -0.34 -3.42
N LEU A 251 9.50 0.85 -3.65
CA LEU A 251 9.61 1.57 -4.92
C LEU A 251 10.58 0.95 -5.93
N THR A 252 11.64 0.26 -5.50
CA THR A 252 12.69 -0.20 -6.44
C THR A 252 12.56 -1.65 -6.87
N LEU A 253 11.88 -2.52 -6.12
CA LEU A 253 11.61 -3.91 -6.53
C LEU A 253 10.22 -4.11 -7.12
N ARG A 254 9.33 -3.14 -6.88
CA ARG A 254 8.08 -3.01 -7.65
C ARG A 254 8.28 -2.21 -8.91
N LEU A 255 9.52 -1.90 -9.31
CA LEU A 255 9.72 -1.14 -10.53
C LEU A 255 9.10 -1.88 -11.72
N ASP A 256 9.21 -3.20 -11.84
CA ASP A 256 8.61 -3.90 -13.00
C ASP A 256 7.10 -4.10 -12.90
N THR A 257 6.55 -4.40 -11.72
CA THR A 257 5.09 -4.56 -11.54
C THR A 257 4.35 -3.22 -11.45
N ALA A 258 4.96 -2.19 -10.87
CA ALA A 258 4.47 -0.82 -10.92
C ALA A 258 4.69 -0.21 -12.29
N VAL A 259 5.74 -0.56 -13.04
CA VAL A 259 5.88 -0.18 -14.45
C VAL A 259 4.85 -0.90 -15.30
N LEU A 260 4.50 -2.17 -15.04
CA LEU A 260 3.39 -2.85 -15.72
C LEU A 260 2.02 -2.29 -15.34
N LEU A 261 1.80 -1.90 -14.08
CA LEU A 261 0.59 -1.19 -13.65
C LEU A 261 0.53 0.22 -14.23
N VAL A 262 1.64 0.96 -14.21
CA VAL A 262 1.75 2.30 -14.81
C VAL A 262 1.71 2.21 -16.33
N GLN A 263 2.22 1.16 -16.98
CA GLN A 263 2.13 0.94 -18.43
C GLN A 263 0.74 0.49 -18.82
N SER A 264 0.09 -0.39 -18.05
CA SER A 264 -1.32 -0.77 -18.27
C SER A 264 -2.24 0.43 -18.05
N VAL A 265 -2.00 1.21 -16.99
CA VAL A 265 -2.72 2.46 -16.70
C VAL A 265 -2.39 3.51 -17.77
N ARG A 266 -1.15 3.60 -18.26
CA ARG A 266 -0.74 4.53 -19.32
C ARG A 266 -1.26 4.12 -20.71
N GLN A 267 -1.39 2.82 -20.99
CA GLN A 267 -2.10 2.29 -22.17
C GLN A 267 -3.62 2.49 -22.06
N LEU A 268 -4.16 2.60 -20.85
CA LEU A 268 -5.55 3.00 -20.61
C LEU A 268 -5.75 4.53 -20.61
N LEU A 269 -4.70 5.32 -20.40
CA LEU A 269 -4.72 6.79 -20.33
C LEU A 269 -4.30 7.49 -21.64
N VAL A 270 -3.81 6.74 -22.63
CA VAL A 270 -3.42 7.25 -23.94
C VAL A 270 -4.18 6.42 -24.99
N PRO A 271 -5.06 7.04 -25.81
CA PRO A 271 -5.76 6.34 -26.89
C PRO A 271 -4.80 5.86 -28.00
#